data_AF-A0A537M1C0-F1
#
_entry.id   AF-A0A537M1C0-F1
#
_cell.length_a   1.000
_cell.length_b   1.000
_cell.length_c   1.000
_cell.angle_alpha   90.00
_cell.angle_beta   90.00
_cell.angle_gamma   90.00
#
_symmetry.space_group_name_H-M   'P 1'
#
loop_
_entity.id
_entity.type
_entity.pdbx_description
1 polymer ?
#
loop_
_entity_poly.entity_id
_entity_poly.type
_entity_poly.pdbx_seq_one_letter_code
_entity_poly.pdbx_strand_id
1 'polypeptide(L)'
;MRLDALAQRVGGDLVGDPGIEVHQVVPPEEARPGSVVVLTDLRRLPEVEAARVPVILARDAPATHLPAIRVGNVRLALALAIRALIPPTAPPAGIHPTCVIGSRAQIGEGVFLGPCAVIGDDVTIGERAQI
;
A
#
# COMPACT_ATOMS: atom_id res chain seq x y z
N MET A 1 -5.68 -4.10 10.96
CA MET A 1 -4.42 -3.60 11.57
C MET A 1 -4.78 -2.53 12.57
N ARG A 2 -4.15 -2.47 13.75
CA ARG A 2 -4.39 -1.39 14.72
C ARG A 2 -3.81 -0.05 14.23
N LEU A 3 -4.45 1.05 14.63
CA LEU A 3 -4.11 2.39 14.17
C LEU A 3 -2.70 2.83 14.61
N ASP A 4 -2.27 2.43 15.80
CA ASP A 4 -0.90 2.65 16.28
C ASP A 4 0.18 1.92 15.45
N ALA A 5 -0.08 0.68 15.07
CA ALA A 5 0.79 -0.10 14.20
C ALA A 5 0.88 0.53 12.80
N LEU A 6 -0.24 1.06 12.29
CA LEU A 6 -0.23 1.82 11.04
C LEU A 6 0.58 3.11 11.18
N ALA A 7 0.42 3.86 12.29
CA ALA A 7 1.17 5.08 12.55
C ALA A 7 2.68 4.85 12.53
N GLN A 8 3.16 3.78 13.17
CA GLN A 8 4.56 3.38 13.13
C GLN A 8 5.02 3.06 11.70
N ARG A 9 4.20 2.33 10.92
CA ARG A 9 4.55 1.93 9.55
C ARG A 9 4.66 3.11 8.59
N VAL A 10 3.86 4.16 8.79
CA VAL A 10 3.88 5.37 7.96
C VAL A 10 4.80 6.47 8.51
N GLY A 11 5.43 6.26 9.67
CA GLY A 11 6.30 7.23 10.32
C GLY A 11 5.56 8.47 10.83
N GLY A 12 4.36 8.27 11.37
CA GLY A 12 3.49 9.34 11.88
C GLY A 12 3.22 9.26 13.37
N ASP A 13 2.83 10.39 13.94
CA ASP A 13 2.40 10.48 15.34
C ASP A 13 0.90 10.30 15.45
N LEU A 14 0.48 9.39 16.32
CA LEU A 14 -0.92 9.10 16.54
C LEU A 14 -1.54 10.08 17.56
N VAL A 15 -2.73 10.57 17.23
CA VAL A 15 -3.64 11.32 18.10
C VAL A 15 -4.97 10.59 18.13
N GLY A 16 -5.50 10.29 19.32
CA GLY A 16 -6.74 9.53 19.50
C GLY A 16 -6.50 8.09 19.94
N ASP A 17 -7.49 7.21 19.74
CA ASP A 17 -7.47 5.83 20.23
C ASP A 17 -6.54 4.91 19.39
N PRO A 18 -5.49 4.32 19.99
CA PRO A 18 -4.59 3.39 19.32
C PRO A 18 -5.22 2.03 18.99
N GLY A 19 -6.32 1.67 19.65
CA GLY A 19 -6.99 0.39 19.50
C GLY A 19 -7.84 0.26 18.23
N ILE A 20 -8.09 1.36 17.51
CA ILE A 20 -8.95 1.35 16.33
C ILE A 20 -8.40 0.41 15.26
N GLU A 21 -9.23 -0.52 14.78
CA GLU A 21 -8.88 -1.41 13.69
C GLU A 21 -9.21 -0.77 12.33
N VAL A 22 -8.21 -0.78 11.44
CA VAL A 22 -8.33 -0.35 10.05
C VAL A 22 -7.85 -1.45 9.12
N HIS A 23 -8.56 -1.61 8.00
CA HIS A 23 -8.35 -2.70 7.04
C HIS A 23 -8.10 -2.19 5.62
N GLN A 24 -8.41 -0.92 5.33
CA GLN A 24 -8.35 -0.36 3.98
C GLN A 24 -8.07 1.14 4.00
N VAL A 25 -7.33 1.61 3.00
CA VAL A 25 -7.24 3.04 2.67
C VAL A 25 -8.30 3.35 1.62
N VAL A 26 -9.10 4.40 1.84
CA VAL A 26 -10.19 4.80 0.92
C VAL A 26 -10.17 6.31 0.67
N PRO A 27 -10.73 6.78 -0.45
CA PRO A 27 -10.96 8.21 -0.65
C PRO A 27 -12.07 8.72 0.32
N PRO A 28 -12.14 10.04 0.59
CA PRO A 28 -13.10 10.62 1.54
C PRO A 28 -14.57 10.22 1.31
N GLU A 29 -14.99 10.13 0.05
CA GLU A 29 -16.36 9.77 -0.35
C GLU A 29 -16.75 8.33 -0.02
N GLU A 30 -15.77 7.46 0.26
CA GLU A 30 -15.98 6.06 0.62
C GLU A 30 -15.72 5.77 2.10
N ALA A 31 -15.52 6.82 2.90
CA ALA A 31 -15.23 6.70 4.33
C ALA A 31 -16.32 5.91 5.06
N ARG A 32 -15.93 4.80 5.68
CA ARG A 32 -16.80 3.86 6.39
C ARG A 32 -16.05 3.18 7.53
N PRO A 33 -16.73 2.64 8.55
CA PRO A 33 -16.06 1.94 9.65
C PRO A 33 -15.03 0.91 9.15
N GLY A 34 -13.85 0.90 9.77
CA GLY A 34 -12.71 0.07 9.37
C GLY A 34 -11.86 0.63 8.23
N SER A 35 -12.16 1.84 7.72
CA SER A 35 -11.30 2.54 6.76
C SER A 35 -10.39 3.59 7.43
N VAL A 36 -9.33 3.97 6.73
CA VAL A 36 -8.53 5.16 7.02
C VAL A 36 -8.48 6.04 5.77
N VAL A 37 -8.63 7.35 5.93
CA VAL A 37 -8.58 8.29 4.81
C VAL A 37 -7.28 9.09 4.87
N VAL A 38 -6.53 9.14 3.77
CA VAL A 38 -5.35 10.01 3.67
C VAL A 38 -5.76 11.33 3.01
N LEU A 39 -5.70 12.43 3.76
CA LEU A 39 -6.12 13.73 3.26
C LEU A 39 -4.94 14.52 2.69
N THR A 40 -4.85 14.56 1.37
CA THR A 40 -3.95 15.46 0.63
C THR A 40 -4.57 16.84 0.39
N ASP A 41 -5.90 16.94 0.44
CA ASP A 41 -6.65 18.20 0.32
C ASP A 41 -7.52 18.39 1.57
N LEU A 42 -7.11 19.32 2.44
CA LEU A 42 -7.77 19.60 3.71
C LEU A 42 -9.19 20.16 3.55
N ARG A 43 -9.54 20.70 2.37
CA ARG A 43 -10.92 21.17 2.10
C ARG A 43 -11.95 20.06 2.19
N ARG A 44 -11.51 18.79 2.08
CA ARG A 44 -12.34 17.59 2.17
C ARG A 44 -12.45 17.02 3.59
N LEU A 45 -11.79 17.62 4.58
CA LEU A 45 -11.86 17.17 5.98
C LEU A 45 -13.30 17.08 6.51
N PRO A 46 -14.22 18.03 6.23
CA PRO A 46 -15.60 17.94 6.69
C PRO A 46 -16.36 16.70 6.19
N GLU A 47 -16.02 16.19 5.00
CA GLU A 47 -16.62 14.96 4.44
C GLU A 47 -16.26 13.74 5.29
N VAL A 48 -15.03 13.69 5.79
CA VAL A 48 -14.53 12.59 6.62
C VAL A 48 -15.01 12.70 8.07
N GLU A 49 -15.17 13.93 8.57
CA GLU A 49 -15.70 14.20 9.91
C GLU A 49 -17.11 13.63 10.11
N ALA A 50 -17.94 13.69 9.06
CA ALA A 50 -19.26 13.05 9.06
C ALA A 50 -19.19 11.52 9.22
N ALA A 51 -18.19 10.88 8.61
CA ALA A 51 -17.99 9.43 8.64
C ALA A 51 -17.31 8.91 9.92
N ARG A 52 -16.68 9.80 10.71
CA ARG A 52 -16.01 9.47 11.99
C ARG A 52 -14.93 8.38 11.87
N VAL A 53 -14.21 8.36 10.77
CA VAL A 53 -13.11 7.40 10.52
C VAL A 53 -11.75 8.04 10.81
N PRO A 54 -10.70 7.23 11.09
CA PRO A 54 -9.35 7.74 11.22
C PRO A 54 -8.83 8.44 9.95
N VAL A 55 -7.97 9.43 10.15
CA VAL A 55 -7.36 10.21 9.06
C VAL A 55 -5.85 10.27 9.14
N ILE A 56 -5.18 10.32 7.99
CA ILE A 56 -3.75 10.62 7.89
C ILE A 56 -3.60 12.01 7.30
N LEU A 57 -2.91 12.90 8.02
CA LEU A 57 -2.81 14.34 7.72
C LEU A 57 -1.36 14.81 7.77
N ALA A 58 -1.07 15.95 7.15
CA ALA A 58 0.18 16.65 7.39
C ALA A 58 0.31 17.06 8.88
N ARG A 59 1.53 17.08 9.38
CA ARG A 59 1.83 17.40 10.79
C ARG A 59 1.28 18.77 11.20
N ASP A 60 1.39 19.74 10.32
CA ASP A 60 0.94 21.13 10.45
C ASP A 60 -0.53 21.38 10.02
N ALA A 61 -1.27 20.32 9.65
CA ALA A 61 -2.69 20.45 9.36
C ALA A 61 -3.49 20.97 10.58
N PRO A 62 -4.68 21.57 10.40
CA PRO A 62 -5.53 21.98 11.52
C PRO A 62 -5.84 20.84 12.48
N ALA A 63 -6.20 21.19 13.71
CA ALA A 63 -6.74 20.22 14.66
C ALA A 63 -8.07 19.64 14.13
N THR A 64 -8.33 18.37 14.42
CA THR A 64 -9.60 17.70 14.12
C THR A 64 -9.99 16.86 15.33
N HIS A 65 -11.28 16.59 15.47
CA HIS A 65 -11.82 15.70 16.50
C HIS A 65 -11.72 14.21 16.11
N LEU A 66 -11.30 13.92 14.88
CA LEU A 66 -11.07 12.56 14.41
C LEU A 66 -9.76 11.98 14.97
N PRO A 67 -9.69 10.65 15.18
CA PRO A 67 -8.42 9.95 15.33
C PRO A 67 -7.52 10.25 14.13
N ALA A 68 -6.28 10.67 14.37
CA ALA A 68 -5.42 11.18 13.33
C ALA A 68 -3.99 10.65 13.45
N ILE A 69 -3.40 10.26 12.32
CA ILE A 69 -1.96 10.03 12.20
C ILE A 69 -1.34 11.24 11.50
N ARG A 70 -0.42 11.90 12.17
CA ARG A 70 0.24 13.13 11.71
C ARG A 70 1.60 12.82 11.12
N VAL A 71 1.79 13.11 9.84
CA VAL A 71 3.00 12.75 9.09
C VAL A 71 3.72 13.97 8.50
N GLY A 72 5.03 13.86 8.32
CA GLY A 72 5.82 14.89 7.63
C GLY A 72 5.63 14.91 6.10
N ASN A 73 5.23 13.78 5.51
CA ASN A 73 4.98 13.66 4.07
C ASN A 73 3.74 12.81 3.81
N VAL A 74 2.63 13.47 3.47
CA VAL A 74 1.32 12.83 3.27
C VAL A 74 1.33 11.87 2.07
N ARG A 75 2.01 12.22 0.97
CA ARG A 75 2.09 11.36 -0.22
C ARG A 75 2.87 10.07 0.05
N LEU A 76 3.97 10.17 0.80
CA LEU A 76 4.72 8.99 1.23
C LEU A 76 3.86 8.12 2.17
N ALA A 77 3.16 8.74 3.12
CA ALA A 77 2.28 8.02 4.04
C ALA A 77 1.15 7.28 3.31
N LEU A 78 0.58 7.86 2.24
CA LEU A 78 -0.39 7.17 1.39
C LEU A 78 0.19 5.89 0.80
N ALA A 79 1.37 5.96 0.17
CA ALA A 79 2.02 4.79 -0.43
C ALA A 79 2.34 3.70 0.62
N LEU A 80 2.83 4.11 1.80
CA LEU A 80 3.12 3.19 2.90
C LEU A 80 1.85 2.57 3.50
N ALA A 81 0.77 3.33 3.66
CA ALA A 81 -0.50 2.83 4.16
C ALA A 81 -1.15 1.82 3.20
N ILE A 82 -1.14 2.11 1.90
CA ILE A 82 -1.60 1.16 0.87
C ILE A 82 -0.81 -0.14 0.96
N ARG A 83 0.53 -0.06 0.97
CA ARG A 83 1.39 -1.26 1.07
C ARG A 83 1.18 -2.05 2.36
N ALA A 84 0.85 -1.37 3.46
CA ALA A 84 0.65 -1.99 4.77
C ALA A 84 -0.70 -2.72 4.88
N LEU A 85 -1.76 -2.16 4.30
CA LEU A 85 -3.12 -2.69 4.38
C LEU A 85 -3.49 -3.58 3.19
N ILE A 86 -2.83 -3.39 2.06
CA ILE A 86 -3.02 -4.14 0.81
C ILE A 86 -1.65 -4.73 0.43
N PRO A 87 -1.25 -5.86 1.04
CA PRO A 87 0.02 -6.49 0.71
C PRO A 87 0.01 -6.92 -0.77
N PRO A 88 1.08 -6.66 -1.53
CA PRO A 88 1.14 -7.08 -2.92
C PRO A 88 1.08 -8.60 -3.01
N THR A 89 0.14 -9.12 -3.78
CA THR A 89 0.09 -10.53 -4.15
C THR A 89 1.11 -10.75 -5.27
N ALA A 90 2.34 -11.08 -4.89
CA ALA A 90 3.30 -11.60 -5.85
C ALA A 90 2.91 -13.06 -6.19
N PRO A 91 2.87 -13.46 -7.47
CA PRO A 91 2.79 -14.87 -7.80
C PRO A 91 4.01 -15.60 -7.20
N PRO A 92 3.86 -16.86 -6.77
CA PRO A 92 4.99 -17.63 -6.28
C PRO A 92 6.04 -17.76 -7.39
N ALA A 93 7.32 -17.79 -7.01
CA ALA A 93 8.39 -18.09 -7.95
C ALA A 93 8.11 -19.43 -8.65
N GLY A 94 8.40 -19.49 -9.95
CA GLY A 94 8.10 -20.65 -10.77
C GLY A 94 8.04 -20.32 -12.25
N ILE A 95 8.36 -21.31 -13.06
CA ILE A 95 8.25 -21.23 -14.51
C ILE A 95 7.03 -22.03 -14.92
N HIS A 96 6.03 -21.37 -15.52
CA HIS A 96 4.85 -22.06 -15.99
C HIS A 96 5.23 -23.06 -17.10
N PRO A 97 4.65 -24.28 -17.15
CA PRO A 97 5.02 -25.29 -18.15
C PRO A 97 4.84 -24.88 -19.61
N THR A 98 4.01 -23.86 -19.88
CA THR A 98 3.78 -23.32 -21.23
C THR A 98 4.73 -22.18 -21.60
N CYS A 99 5.68 -21.83 -20.73
CA CYS A 99 6.69 -20.83 -21.03
C CYS A 99 7.66 -21.37 -22.08
N VAL A 100 7.91 -20.59 -23.12
CA VAL A 100 8.94 -20.88 -24.12
C VAL A 100 10.20 -20.14 -23.72
N ILE A 101 11.31 -20.85 -23.56
CA ILE A 101 12.60 -20.27 -23.17
C ILE A 101 13.61 -20.53 -24.28
N GLY A 102 14.14 -19.46 -24.85
CA GLY A 102 15.14 -19.47 -25.89
C GLY A 102 16.48 -20.01 -25.43
N SER A 103 17.32 -20.31 -26.41
CA SER A 103 18.66 -20.84 -26.21
C SER A 103 19.54 -19.85 -25.44
N ARG A 104 20.36 -20.36 -24.52
CA ARG A 104 21.31 -19.57 -23.70
C ARG A 104 20.65 -18.48 -22.83
N ALA A 105 19.34 -18.52 -22.65
CA ALA A 105 18.68 -17.67 -21.67
C ALA A 105 19.14 -17.99 -20.25
N GLN A 106 19.33 -16.95 -19.44
CA GLN A 106 19.77 -17.05 -18.04
C GLN A 106 18.63 -16.58 -17.15
N ILE A 107 18.15 -17.47 -16.28
CA ILE A 107 17.02 -17.19 -15.40
C ILE A 107 17.53 -17.09 -13.96
N GLY A 108 17.39 -15.92 -13.36
CA GLY A 108 17.76 -15.67 -11.97
C GLY A 108 16.90 -16.44 -10.96
N GLU A 109 17.37 -16.52 -9.72
CA GLU A 109 16.64 -17.18 -8.64
C GLU A 109 15.35 -16.43 -8.28
N GLY A 110 14.31 -17.18 -7.93
CA GLY A 110 13.04 -16.62 -7.46
C GLY A 110 12.21 -15.93 -8.54
N VAL A 111 12.49 -16.16 -9.83
CA VAL A 111 11.72 -15.60 -10.96
C VAL A 111 10.36 -16.27 -11.07
N PHE A 112 9.34 -15.49 -11.44
CA PHE A 112 8.06 -15.97 -11.94
C PHE A 112 7.99 -15.77 -13.46
N LEU A 113 7.76 -16.85 -14.22
CA LEU A 113 7.42 -16.80 -15.65
C LEU A 113 6.01 -17.34 -15.84
N GLY A 114 5.08 -16.47 -16.23
CA GLY A 114 3.67 -16.78 -16.39
C GLY A 114 3.34 -17.67 -17.59
N PRO A 115 2.08 -18.11 -17.70
CA PRO A 115 1.62 -18.90 -18.83
C PRO A 115 1.89 -18.21 -20.16
N CYS A 116 2.47 -18.96 -21.09
CA CYS A 116 2.73 -18.53 -22.47
C CYS A 116 3.73 -17.37 -22.59
N ALA A 117 4.51 -17.07 -21.55
CA ALA A 117 5.64 -16.17 -21.66
C ALA A 117 6.67 -16.74 -22.67
N VAL A 118 7.28 -15.85 -23.45
CA VAL A 118 8.30 -16.21 -24.45
C VAL A 118 9.56 -15.42 -24.14
N ILE A 119 10.59 -16.12 -23.68
CA ILE A 119 11.91 -15.57 -23.41
C ILE A 119 12.77 -15.86 -24.63
N GLY A 120 13.33 -14.83 -25.25
CA GLY A 120 14.17 -14.97 -26.44
C GLY A 120 15.53 -15.60 -26.14
N ASP A 121 16.27 -15.91 -27.22
CA ASP A 121 17.66 -16.38 -27.11
C ASP A 121 18.53 -15.31 -26.44
N ASP A 122 19.52 -15.75 -25.66
CA ASP A 122 20.52 -14.90 -24.99
C ASP A 122 19.96 -13.87 -23.99
N VAL A 123 18.68 -13.96 -23.61
CA VAL A 123 18.06 -13.07 -22.61
C VAL A 123 18.54 -13.42 -21.20
N THR A 124 18.85 -12.39 -20.41
CA THR A 124 19.12 -12.53 -18.97
C THR A 124 17.97 -11.94 -18.17
N ILE A 125 17.33 -12.75 -17.34
CA ILE A 125 16.30 -12.35 -16.39
C ILE A 125 16.92 -12.30 -15.00
N GLY A 126 16.89 -11.13 -14.37
CA GLY A 126 17.41 -10.93 -13.02
C GLY A 126 16.58 -11.63 -11.94
N GLU A 127 17.18 -11.80 -10.76
CA GLU A 127 16.52 -12.42 -9.61
C GLU A 127 15.20 -11.73 -9.23
N ARG A 128 14.21 -12.53 -8.81
CA ARG A 128 12.87 -12.07 -8.37
C ARG A 128 12.09 -11.25 -9.40
N ALA A 129 12.45 -11.33 -10.68
CA ALA A 129 11.66 -10.75 -11.76
C ALA A 129 10.33 -11.50 -11.93
N GLN A 130 9.32 -10.79 -12.45
CA GLN A 130 8.00 -11.34 -12.76
C GLN A 130 7.67 -11.00 -14.21
N ILE A 131 7.47 -12.04 -15.02
CA ILE A 131 7.16 -11.96 -16.46
C ILE A 131 5.84 -12.65 -16.73
#